data_AF-A0A928HE39-F1
#
_entry.id   AF-A0A928HE39-F1
#
_cell.length_a   1.000
_cell.length_b   1.000
_cell.length_c   1.000
_cell.angle_alpha   90.00
_cell.angle_beta   90.00
_cell.angle_gamma   90.00
#
_symmetry.space_group_name_H-M   'P 1'
#
loop_
_entity.id
_entity.type
_entity.pdbx_description
1 polymer ?
#
loop_
_entity_poly.entity_id
_entity_poly.type
_entity_poly.pdbx_seq_one_letter_code
_entity_poly.pdbx_strand_id
1 'polypeptide(L)'
;MNETICDILKITPREIKRWAEENAVDSILPEIIKDLVLASSSRLTRCNFLYGSCNNLPGLDGHVENQQEHPFVPIGESYWEIGCESSANSKANKDYVKRTLETEPELRKQLTFVFVSPQIWKNRQKWETEKKQKKEWHDVRAISAVQLAEWINLYPSQQLNFAQRIKRWYPGATTLATEWEKWTYATKPSFPASFFDLDIARHKKTFIEKITANEASSLTIAADSFSEAYAFIYQMTQTDEFSNIRNRLVVFHTSEAAESMMKKEPEIIPISADADVLAHSFSTCEVPICIHVCSRNHPLLHPDIVLGKLPFYAIVDFAKCHKPRRNDLYTLAQNSGFNRSLYHQRLHFPPLTPTWVKDNSAHDVLLPLAMLGYWDKTDTVQNKLFLELVGSQLTTSDCHDKLAKISIQEHSPIWLQKSAFNRDTGAVWVVHSKEEILQITVRSTLREEHIERWFIILRRVLTPNAQRALQNHISQLLETTLMLILHTNQWAPTQSQLFSDNATQLKLLPSL
;
A
#
# COMPACT_ATOMS: atom_id res chain seq x y z
N MET A 1 -32.66 2.82 -19.71
CA MET A 1 -31.75 2.09 -18.79
C MET A 1 -30.78 1.33 -19.69
N ASN A 2 -29.66 1.97 -20.02
CA ASN A 2 -28.64 1.36 -20.86
C ASN A 2 -27.80 0.44 -20.00
N GLU A 3 -27.77 -0.84 -20.36
CA GLU A 3 -26.77 -1.82 -19.92
C GLU A 3 -25.36 -1.25 -20.17
N THR A 4 -24.83 -0.55 -19.18
CA THR A 4 -23.46 -0.04 -19.15
C THR A 4 -22.77 -0.65 -17.94
N ILE A 5 -23.04 -1.93 -17.69
CA ILE A 5 -22.42 -2.71 -16.63
C ILE A 5 -21.49 -3.69 -17.32
N CYS A 6 -20.23 -3.26 -17.42
CA CYS A 6 -19.05 -4.12 -17.46
C CYS A 6 -18.56 -4.74 -18.80
N ASP A 7 -18.36 -3.92 -19.85
CA ASP A 7 -17.34 -4.17 -20.90
C ASP A 7 -15.92 -3.87 -20.36
N ILE A 8 -15.55 -4.58 -19.30
CA ILE A 8 -14.34 -4.42 -18.49
C ILE A 8 -13.11 -4.74 -19.32
N LEU A 9 -12.32 -3.72 -19.68
CA LEU A 9 -10.93 -3.79 -20.15
C LEU A 9 -10.57 -4.96 -21.08
N LYS A 10 -11.42 -5.30 -22.07
CA LYS A 10 -11.05 -6.32 -23.05
C LYS A 10 -9.78 -5.89 -23.77
N ILE A 11 -8.68 -6.60 -23.53
CA ILE A 11 -7.40 -6.36 -24.19
C ILE A 11 -7.52 -6.90 -25.61
N THR A 12 -7.20 -6.08 -26.60
CA THR A 12 -7.29 -6.45 -28.01
C THR A 12 -5.93 -6.83 -28.58
N PRO A 13 -5.90 -7.66 -29.65
CA PRO A 13 -4.65 -8.00 -30.33
C PRO A 13 -3.93 -6.77 -30.90
N ARG A 14 -4.69 -5.73 -31.27
CA ARG A 14 -4.13 -4.46 -31.78
C ARG A 14 -3.44 -3.67 -30.68
N GLU A 15 -3.98 -3.65 -29.47
CA GLU A 15 -3.34 -3.01 -28.32
C GLU A 15 -2.05 -3.71 -27.94
N ILE A 16 -2.02 -5.04 -27.95
CA ILE A 16 -0.79 -5.82 -27.70
C ILE A 16 0.26 -5.51 -28.76
N LYS A 17 -0.12 -5.54 -30.04
CA LYS A 17 0.80 -5.20 -31.15
C LYS A 17 1.33 -3.78 -31.02
N ARG A 18 0.46 -2.80 -30.76
CA ARG A 18 0.84 -1.39 -30.63
C ARG A 18 1.76 -1.17 -29.42
N TRP A 19 1.40 -1.73 -28.27
CA TRP A 19 2.24 -1.73 -27.09
C TRP A 19 3.63 -2.29 -27.41
N ALA A 20 3.68 -3.37 -28.19
CA ALA A 20 4.93 -3.96 -28.60
C ALA A 20 5.74 -3.09 -29.60
N GLU A 21 5.11 -2.26 -30.41
CA GLU A 21 5.82 -1.36 -31.32
C GLU A 21 6.39 -0.12 -30.59
N GLU A 22 5.81 0.25 -29.44
CA GLU A 22 6.13 1.48 -28.70
C GLU A 22 7.13 1.27 -27.54
N ASN A 23 7.48 0.03 -27.19
CA ASN A 23 8.25 -0.29 -25.97
C ASN A 23 9.45 -1.21 -26.27
N ALA A 24 10.40 -1.29 -25.33
CA ALA A 24 11.50 -2.26 -25.37
C ALA A 24 11.01 -3.68 -25.00
N VAL A 25 10.14 -4.24 -25.85
CA VAL A 25 9.35 -5.46 -25.61
C VAL A 25 10.20 -6.66 -25.26
N ASP A 26 11.37 -6.77 -25.89
CA ASP A 26 12.25 -7.90 -25.70
C ASP A 26 12.54 -8.12 -24.22
N SER A 27 12.61 -7.05 -23.41
CA SER A 27 12.86 -7.12 -21.96
C SER A 27 11.63 -7.44 -21.09
N ILE A 28 10.41 -7.17 -21.57
CA ILE A 28 9.17 -7.14 -20.76
C ILE A 28 8.20 -8.27 -21.14
N LEU A 29 8.09 -8.64 -22.41
CA LEU A 29 7.16 -9.69 -22.84
C LEU A 29 7.41 -11.02 -22.13
N PRO A 30 8.65 -11.49 -21.92
CA PRO A 30 8.88 -12.71 -21.15
C PRO A 30 8.33 -12.66 -19.72
N GLU A 31 8.37 -11.49 -19.06
CA GLU A 31 7.77 -11.29 -17.74
C GLU A 31 6.24 -11.46 -17.79
N ILE A 32 5.59 -10.87 -18.80
CA ILE A 32 4.14 -11.02 -19.01
C ILE A 32 3.76 -12.48 -19.29
N ILE A 33 4.55 -13.19 -20.10
CA ILE A 33 4.31 -14.63 -20.36
C ILE A 33 4.50 -15.45 -19.09
N LYS A 34 5.55 -15.19 -18.30
CA LYS A 34 5.76 -15.84 -17.01
C LYS A 34 4.56 -15.63 -16.09
N ASP A 35 4.08 -14.39 -15.98
CA ASP A 35 2.93 -14.08 -15.13
C ASP A 35 1.65 -14.77 -15.59
N LEU A 36 1.42 -14.84 -16.91
CA LEU A 36 0.31 -15.58 -17.50
C LEU A 36 0.42 -17.08 -17.23
N VAL A 37 1.61 -17.68 -17.35
CA VAL A 37 1.83 -19.10 -17.05
C VAL A 37 1.53 -19.38 -15.58
N LEU A 38 2.03 -18.55 -14.66
CA LEU A 38 1.78 -18.67 -13.22
C LEU A 38 0.30 -18.53 -12.86
N ALA A 39 -0.43 -17.65 -13.54
CA ALA A 39 -1.88 -17.52 -13.37
C ALA A 39 -2.66 -18.72 -13.96
N SER A 40 -2.07 -19.48 -14.89
CA SER A 40 -2.78 -20.50 -15.66
C SER A 40 -2.77 -21.90 -15.06
N SER A 41 -1.87 -22.18 -14.11
CA SER A 41 -1.74 -23.52 -13.55
C SER A 41 -1.18 -23.47 -12.14
N SER A 42 -1.88 -24.12 -11.22
CA SER A 42 -1.40 -24.40 -9.87
C SER A 42 -0.52 -25.65 -9.79
N ARG A 43 -0.35 -26.40 -10.90
CA ARG A 43 0.44 -27.64 -11.00
C ARG A 43 1.69 -27.48 -11.85
N LEU A 44 2.40 -26.37 -11.65
CA LEU A 44 3.70 -26.11 -12.26
C LEU A 44 4.81 -26.70 -11.38
N THR A 45 5.64 -27.55 -11.96
CA THR A 45 6.89 -28.02 -11.32
C THR A 45 8.10 -27.19 -11.76
N ARG A 46 7.97 -26.46 -12.88
CA ARG A 46 8.98 -25.52 -13.40
C ARG A 46 8.33 -24.37 -14.16
N CYS A 47 8.79 -23.15 -13.90
CA CYS A 47 8.41 -21.96 -14.67
C CYS A 47 9.60 -20.99 -14.74
N ASN A 48 10.52 -21.26 -15.67
CA ASN A 48 11.71 -20.44 -15.86
C ASN A 48 11.54 -19.62 -17.12
N PHE A 49 11.60 -18.30 -17.02
CA PHE A 49 11.70 -17.39 -18.15
C PHE A 49 12.86 -16.43 -17.90
N LEU A 50 13.64 -16.15 -18.95
CA LEU A 50 14.63 -15.08 -18.92
C LEU A 50 13.89 -13.76 -19.20
N TYR A 51 14.08 -12.75 -18.36
CA TYR A 51 13.52 -11.41 -18.54
C TYR A 51 14.53 -10.31 -18.16
N GLY A 52 14.26 -9.06 -18.55
CA GLY A 52 15.10 -7.90 -18.21
C GLY A 52 16.51 -7.96 -18.83
N SER A 53 17.54 -7.73 -18.01
CA SER A 53 18.95 -7.72 -18.45
C SER A 53 19.50 -9.11 -18.80
N CYS A 54 18.77 -10.18 -18.46
CA CYS A 54 19.19 -11.56 -18.69
C CYS A 54 18.78 -12.10 -20.07
N ASN A 55 18.07 -11.32 -20.89
CA ASN A 55 17.55 -11.78 -22.19
C ASN A 55 18.62 -12.01 -23.25
N ASN A 56 19.82 -11.51 -23.01
CA ASN A 56 20.97 -11.74 -23.88
C ASN A 56 21.77 -13.00 -23.49
N LEU A 57 21.36 -13.73 -22.43
CA LEU A 57 22.02 -14.98 -22.07
C LEU A 57 21.75 -16.04 -23.15
N PRO A 58 22.77 -16.80 -23.58
CA PRO A 58 22.59 -17.85 -24.55
C PRO A 58 21.68 -18.94 -23.95
N GLY A 59 20.59 -19.28 -24.64
CA GLY A 59 19.66 -20.29 -24.15
C GLY A 59 18.28 -20.17 -24.77
N LEU A 60 17.32 -20.84 -24.13
CA LEU A 60 15.87 -20.73 -24.34
C LEU A 60 15.34 -19.48 -23.65
N ASP A 61 14.31 -18.85 -24.21
CA ASP A 61 13.63 -17.74 -23.52
C ASP A 61 12.81 -18.24 -22.33
N GLY A 62 12.27 -19.47 -22.41
CA GLY A 62 11.61 -20.11 -21.29
C GLY A 62 11.59 -21.64 -21.32
N HIS A 63 11.43 -22.23 -20.13
CA HIS A 63 11.27 -23.66 -19.89
C HIS A 63 10.21 -23.86 -18.80
N VAL A 64 9.10 -24.49 -19.18
CA VAL A 64 7.93 -24.71 -18.32
C VAL A 64 7.62 -26.19 -18.26
N GLU A 65 7.33 -26.69 -17.07
CA GLU A 65 6.83 -28.05 -16.82
C GLU A 65 5.52 -27.94 -16.06
N ASN A 66 4.45 -28.45 -16.68
CA ASN A 66 3.08 -28.26 -16.24
C ASN A 66 2.30 -29.58 -16.25
N GLN A 67 1.60 -29.89 -15.17
CA GLN A 67 0.88 -31.16 -15.00
C GLN A 67 -0.65 -31.04 -15.19
N GLN A 68 -1.11 -29.89 -15.69
CA GLN A 68 -2.54 -29.60 -15.87
C GLN A 68 -2.82 -29.19 -17.32
N GLU A 69 -3.95 -29.60 -17.88
CA GLU A 69 -4.36 -29.13 -19.20
C GLU A 69 -4.69 -27.63 -19.19
N HIS A 70 -4.16 -26.89 -20.16
CA HIS A 70 -4.50 -25.49 -20.38
C HIS A 70 -4.42 -25.15 -21.88
N PRO A 71 -5.29 -24.26 -22.43
CA PRO A 71 -5.28 -23.93 -23.85
C PRO A 71 -3.95 -23.37 -24.35
N PHE A 72 -3.27 -22.59 -23.51
CA PHE A 72 -2.03 -21.87 -23.89
C PHE A 72 -0.76 -22.45 -23.26
N VAL A 73 -0.88 -23.28 -22.21
CA VAL A 73 0.28 -23.90 -21.54
C VAL A 73 0.21 -25.41 -21.80
N PRO A 74 1.19 -26.01 -22.50
CA PRO A 74 1.20 -27.45 -22.75
C PRO A 74 1.26 -28.27 -21.46
N ILE A 75 0.74 -29.50 -21.50
CA ILE A 75 1.00 -30.50 -20.47
C ILE A 75 2.39 -31.12 -20.70
N GLY A 76 3.11 -31.44 -19.63
CA GLY A 76 4.49 -31.91 -19.66
C GLY A 76 5.51 -30.78 -19.79
N GLU A 77 6.70 -31.11 -20.28
CA GLU A 77 7.80 -30.17 -20.49
C GLU A 77 7.65 -29.41 -21.82
N SER A 78 7.96 -28.12 -21.79
CA SER A 78 7.86 -27.24 -22.95
C SER A 78 8.98 -26.21 -23.00
N TYR A 79 9.50 -25.99 -24.21
CA TYR A 79 10.55 -25.03 -24.54
C TYR A 79 9.94 -23.83 -25.27
N TRP A 80 10.21 -22.64 -24.76
CA TRP A 80 9.59 -21.39 -25.19
C TRP A 80 10.60 -20.46 -25.85
N GLU A 81 10.20 -19.91 -26.99
CA GLU A 81 10.89 -18.86 -27.73
C GLU A 81 9.96 -17.67 -27.92
N ILE A 82 10.49 -16.46 -27.77
CA ILE A 82 9.74 -15.21 -27.80
C ILE A 82 10.36 -14.30 -28.86
N GLY A 83 9.57 -13.99 -29.89
CA GLY A 83 10.01 -13.17 -31.01
C GLY A 83 9.16 -11.91 -31.20
N CYS A 84 9.78 -10.74 -31.02
CA CYS A 84 9.14 -9.43 -31.22
C CYS A 84 9.32 -8.87 -32.63
N GLU A 85 10.12 -9.52 -33.49
CA GLU A 85 10.34 -9.13 -34.89
C GLU A 85 9.02 -8.95 -35.66
N SER A 86 8.97 -7.95 -36.55
CA SER A 86 7.79 -7.67 -37.39
C SER A 86 7.35 -8.87 -38.23
N SER A 87 8.30 -9.72 -38.64
CA SER A 87 8.05 -10.98 -39.35
C SER A 87 8.05 -12.18 -38.40
N ALA A 88 6.95 -12.35 -37.65
CA ALA A 88 6.78 -13.48 -36.73
C ALA A 88 7.06 -14.85 -37.39
N ASN A 89 6.64 -15.04 -38.65
CA ASN A 89 6.87 -16.30 -39.38
C ASN A 89 8.35 -16.59 -39.63
N SER A 90 9.13 -15.56 -40.02
CA SER A 90 10.56 -15.73 -40.29
C SER A 90 11.32 -16.05 -39.01
N LYS A 91 11.00 -15.33 -37.93
CA LYS A 91 11.59 -15.54 -36.60
C LYS A 91 11.24 -16.92 -36.04
N ALA A 92 9.96 -17.30 -36.04
CA ALA A 92 9.51 -18.61 -35.60
C ALA A 92 10.21 -19.76 -36.34
N ASN A 93 10.42 -19.62 -37.66
CA ASN A 93 11.14 -20.63 -38.44
C ASN A 93 12.61 -20.73 -38.04
N LYS A 94 13.30 -19.60 -37.86
CA LYS A 94 14.70 -19.57 -37.44
C LYS A 94 14.86 -20.23 -36.08
N ASP A 95 14.04 -19.86 -35.11
CA ASP A 95 14.14 -20.38 -33.74
C ASP A 95 13.74 -21.87 -33.68
N TYR A 96 12.70 -22.28 -34.41
CA TYR A 96 12.35 -23.69 -34.54
C TYR A 96 13.51 -24.52 -35.10
N VAL A 97 14.14 -24.08 -36.21
CA VAL A 97 15.28 -24.81 -36.81
C VAL A 97 16.45 -24.84 -35.84
N LYS A 98 16.79 -23.71 -35.22
CA LYS A 98 17.87 -23.61 -34.24
C LYS A 98 17.66 -24.60 -33.09
N ARG A 99 16.48 -24.59 -32.45
CA ARG A 99 16.16 -25.47 -31.33
C ARG A 99 16.06 -26.94 -31.72
N THR A 100 15.63 -27.22 -32.95
CA THR A 100 15.62 -28.59 -33.51
C THR A 100 17.03 -29.15 -33.67
N LEU A 101 18.01 -28.31 -34.02
CA LEU A 101 19.42 -28.68 -34.13
C LEU A 101 20.13 -28.78 -32.77
N GLU A 102 19.77 -27.91 -31.82
CA GLU A 102 20.42 -27.84 -30.50
C GLU A 102 19.84 -28.82 -29.47
N THR A 103 18.67 -29.41 -29.72
CA THR A 103 18.00 -30.33 -28.78
C THR A 103 18.05 -31.77 -29.30
N GLU A 104 18.50 -32.70 -28.45
CA GLU A 104 18.62 -34.11 -28.78
C GLU A 104 17.30 -34.73 -29.29
N PRO A 105 17.31 -35.56 -30.35
CA PRO A 105 16.09 -36.07 -30.98
C PRO A 105 15.13 -36.83 -30.04
N GLU A 106 15.67 -37.65 -29.13
CA GLU A 106 14.84 -38.42 -28.19
C GLU A 106 14.19 -37.54 -27.14
N LEU A 107 14.88 -36.47 -26.71
CA LEU A 107 14.30 -35.47 -25.81
C LEU A 107 13.22 -34.65 -26.52
N ARG A 108 13.44 -34.22 -27.78
CA ARG A 108 12.45 -33.45 -28.54
C ARG A 108 11.10 -34.15 -28.68
N LYS A 109 11.09 -35.48 -28.83
CA LYS A 109 9.85 -36.28 -28.90
C LYS A 109 9.03 -36.28 -27.59
N GLN A 110 9.60 -35.78 -26.50
CA GLN A 110 8.95 -35.62 -25.20
C GLN A 110 8.63 -34.15 -24.88
N LEU A 111 9.20 -33.20 -25.64
CA LEU A 111 9.06 -31.76 -25.42
C LEU A 111 8.08 -31.11 -26.40
N THR A 112 7.31 -30.15 -25.88
CA THR A 112 6.52 -29.25 -26.73
C THR A 112 7.31 -27.98 -27.05
N PHE A 113 7.47 -27.65 -28.33
CA PHE A 113 8.04 -26.35 -28.74
C PHE A 113 6.93 -25.28 -28.78
N VAL A 114 7.13 -24.16 -28.12
CA VAL A 114 6.17 -23.04 -28.09
C VAL A 114 6.85 -21.77 -28.60
N PHE A 115 6.26 -21.14 -29.61
CA PHE A 115 6.71 -19.84 -30.09
C PHE A 115 5.67 -18.76 -29.79
N VAL A 116 6.11 -17.66 -29.19
CA VAL A 116 5.26 -16.52 -28.83
C VAL A 116 5.67 -15.28 -29.60
N SER A 117 4.69 -14.54 -30.12
CA SER A 117 4.93 -13.24 -30.74
C SER A 117 3.82 -12.25 -30.39
N PRO A 118 4.16 -10.98 -30.07
CA PRO A 118 3.18 -9.93 -29.86
C PRO A 118 2.63 -9.38 -31.19
N GLN A 119 3.04 -9.93 -32.33
CA GLN A 119 2.55 -9.54 -33.65
C GLN A 119 1.24 -10.26 -34.02
N ILE A 120 0.42 -9.62 -34.86
CA ILE A 120 -0.73 -10.27 -35.48
C ILE A 120 -0.22 -11.17 -36.62
N TRP A 121 -0.26 -12.48 -36.40
CA TRP A 121 0.36 -13.46 -37.29
C TRP A 121 -0.68 -14.21 -38.14
N LYS A 122 -0.92 -13.72 -39.37
CA LYS A 122 -1.95 -14.25 -40.28
C LYS A 122 -1.80 -15.75 -40.60
N ASN A 123 -0.56 -16.21 -40.85
CA ASN A 123 -0.28 -17.59 -41.26
C ASN A 123 0.11 -18.50 -40.09
N ARG A 124 -0.16 -18.10 -38.85
CA ARG A 124 0.20 -18.83 -37.62
C ARG A 124 -0.27 -20.29 -37.63
N GLN A 125 -1.57 -20.52 -37.91
CA GLN A 125 -2.13 -21.88 -37.90
C GLN A 125 -1.49 -22.76 -38.98
N LYS A 126 -1.26 -22.21 -40.18
CA LYS A 126 -0.58 -22.93 -41.27
C LYS A 126 0.83 -23.34 -40.85
N TRP A 127 1.59 -22.39 -40.28
CA TRP A 127 2.93 -22.66 -39.78
C TRP A 127 2.93 -23.77 -38.70
N GLU A 128 2.03 -23.66 -37.72
CA GLU A 128 1.92 -24.64 -36.64
C GLU A 128 1.62 -26.05 -37.19
N THR A 129 0.63 -26.18 -38.07
CA THR A 129 0.28 -27.45 -38.70
C THR A 129 1.44 -28.04 -39.51
N GLU A 130 2.14 -27.22 -40.31
CA GLU A 130 3.31 -27.65 -41.09
C GLU A 130 4.43 -28.17 -40.19
N LYS A 131 4.68 -27.54 -39.03
CA LYS A 131 5.71 -28.01 -38.09
C LYS A 131 5.30 -29.29 -37.37
N LYS A 132 4.04 -29.42 -36.92
CA LYS A 132 3.52 -30.66 -36.31
C LYS A 132 3.66 -31.85 -37.26
N GLN A 133 3.40 -31.66 -38.56
CA GLN A 133 3.50 -32.73 -39.56
C GLN A 133 4.91 -33.30 -39.71
N LYS A 134 5.95 -32.54 -39.36
CA LYS A 134 7.33 -33.03 -39.38
C LYS A 134 7.63 -34.06 -38.29
N LYS A 135 6.82 -34.11 -37.22
CA LYS A 135 6.98 -35.04 -36.08
C LYS A 135 8.39 -35.01 -35.46
N GLU A 136 9.03 -33.84 -35.50
CA GLU A 136 10.35 -33.58 -34.93
C GLU A 136 10.30 -33.26 -33.43
N TRP A 137 9.13 -32.89 -32.92
CA TRP A 137 8.83 -32.54 -31.53
C TRP A 137 7.57 -33.29 -31.09
N HIS A 138 7.33 -33.42 -29.78
CA HIS A 138 6.08 -33.99 -29.24
C HIS A 138 4.85 -33.22 -29.75
N ASP A 139 4.90 -31.89 -29.60
CA ASP A 139 3.90 -30.95 -30.10
C ASP A 139 4.59 -29.62 -30.46
N VAL A 140 3.92 -28.79 -31.26
CA VAL A 140 4.41 -27.46 -31.65
C VAL A 140 3.26 -26.46 -31.49
N ARG A 141 3.41 -25.42 -30.69
CA ARG A 141 2.38 -24.38 -30.52
C ARG A 141 2.89 -23.02 -30.93
N ALA A 142 1.99 -22.20 -31.47
CA ALA A 142 2.27 -20.82 -31.84
C ALA A 142 1.22 -19.89 -31.20
N ILE A 143 1.69 -18.90 -30.45
CA ILE A 143 0.87 -17.91 -29.73
C ILE A 143 1.16 -16.54 -30.35
N SER A 144 0.17 -15.96 -31.02
CA SER A 144 0.27 -14.60 -31.58
C SER A 144 -0.42 -13.57 -30.68
N ALA A 145 -0.39 -12.28 -31.07
CA ALA A 145 -1.18 -11.23 -30.40
C ALA A 145 -2.66 -11.59 -30.19
N VAL A 146 -3.22 -12.41 -31.09
CA VAL A 146 -4.61 -12.88 -30.98
C VAL A 146 -4.77 -13.81 -29.78
N GLN A 147 -3.92 -14.84 -29.69
CA GLN A 147 -3.94 -15.80 -28.58
C GLN A 147 -3.52 -15.13 -27.27
N LEU A 148 -2.57 -14.19 -27.29
CA LEU A 148 -2.20 -13.43 -26.11
C LEU A 148 -3.37 -12.60 -25.57
N ALA A 149 -4.12 -11.94 -26.44
CA ALA A 149 -5.31 -11.20 -26.02
C ALA A 149 -6.36 -12.13 -25.41
N GLU A 150 -6.62 -13.28 -26.03
CA GLU A 150 -7.52 -14.29 -25.47
C GLU A 150 -7.03 -14.76 -24.09
N TRP A 151 -5.75 -15.09 -23.97
CA TRP A 151 -5.13 -15.56 -22.74
C TRP A 151 -5.20 -14.52 -21.62
N ILE A 152 -4.80 -13.27 -21.87
CA ILE A 152 -4.90 -12.18 -20.90
C ILE A 152 -6.35 -11.98 -20.46
N ASN A 153 -7.31 -12.09 -21.38
CA ASN A 153 -8.72 -11.88 -21.06
C ASN A 153 -9.38 -13.03 -20.27
N LEU A 154 -8.70 -14.18 -20.11
CA LEU A 154 -9.16 -15.24 -19.20
C LEU A 154 -8.88 -14.90 -17.73
N TYR A 155 -7.89 -14.04 -17.45
CA TYR A 155 -7.43 -13.73 -16.11
C TYR A 155 -7.56 -12.22 -15.85
N PRO A 156 -8.67 -11.74 -15.24
CA PRO A 156 -8.86 -10.36 -14.84
C PRO A 156 -7.66 -9.71 -14.12
N SER A 157 -6.95 -10.45 -13.27
CA SER A 157 -5.72 -9.97 -12.62
C SER A 157 -4.65 -9.57 -13.65
N GLN A 158 -4.48 -10.39 -14.70
CA GLN A 158 -3.57 -10.15 -15.81
C GLN A 158 -4.08 -9.07 -16.76
N GLN A 159 -5.40 -8.94 -16.95
CA GLN A 159 -5.99 -7.80 -17.66
C GLN A 159 -5.61 -6.49 -16.98
N LEU A 160 -5.71 -6.43 -15.64
CA LEU A 160 -5.39 -5.25 -14.85
C LEU A 160 -3.88 -4.91 -14.93
N ASN A 161 -3.02 -5.91 -14.79
CA ASN A 161 -1.56 -5.77 -14.96
C ASN A 161 -1.20 -5.25 -16.37
N PHE A 162 -1.80 -5.80 -17.42
CA PHE A 162 -1.53 -5.37 -18.79
C PHE A 162 -2.11 -3.97 -19.08
N ALA A 163 -3.32 -3.67 -18.56
CA ALA A 163 -3.97 -2.37 -18.72
C ALA A 163 -3.10 -1.23 -18.19
N GLN A 164 -2.44 -1.42 -17.04
CA GLN A 164 -1.47 -0.46 -16.50
C GLN A 164 -0.33 -0.17 -17.50
N ARG A 165 0.23 -1.20 -18.15
CA ARG A 165 1.33 -1.06 -19.13
C ARG A 165 0.90 -0.26 -20.37
N ILE A 166 -0.37 -0.33 -20.75
CA ILE A 166 -0.95 0.48 -21.84
C ILE A 166 -1.65 1.75 -21.35
N LYS A 167 -1.42 2.15 -20.08
CA LYS A 167 -1.94 3.37 -19.44
C LYS A 167 -3.48 3.45 -19.44
N ARG A 168 -4.15 2.31 -19.35
CA ARG A 168 -5.60 2.20 -19.14
C ARG A 168 -5.89 1.99 -17.66
N TRP A 169 -6.96 2.62 -17.19
CA TRP A 169 -7.44 2.52 -15.82
C TRP A 169 -8.64 1.59 -15.73
N TYR A 170 -8.69 0.82 -14.65
CA TYR A 170 -9.87 0.05 -14.28
C TYR A 170 -10.64 0.76 -13.16
N PRO A 171 -11.92 1.10 -13.35
CA PRO A 171 -12.74 1.62 -12.26
C PRO A 171 -12.88 0.58 -11.15
N GLY A 172 -12.55 0.94 -9.92
CA GLY A 172 -12.80 0.12 -8.74
C GLY A 172 -11.76 -0.97 -8.41
N ALA A 173 -10.71 -1.18 -9.22
CA ALA A 173 -9.59 -2.04 -8.83
C ALA A 173 -8.23 -1.58 -9.38
N THR A 174 -7.15 -1.91 -8.68
CA THR A 174 -5.76 -1.56 -9.01
C THR A 174 -4.78 -2.67 -8.62
N THR A 175 -3.60 -2.65 -9.23
CA THR A 175 -2.49 -3.54 -8.84
C THR A 175 -1.76 -2.97 -7.62
N LEU A 176 -1.13 -3.82 -6.82
CA LEU A 176 -0.23 -3.37 -5.75
C LEU A 176 0.94 -2.54 -6.29
N ALA A 177 1.43 -2.84 -7.49
CA ALA A 177 2.47 -2.05 -8.16
C ALA A 177 2.01 -0.61 -8.42
N THR A 178 0.77 -0.44 -8.89
CA THR A 178 0.16 0.89 -9.06
C THR A 178 0.07 1.64 -7.73
N GLU A 179 -0.37 0.97 -6.65
CA GLU A 179 -0.47 1.60 -5.33
C GLU A 179 0.91 1.97 -4.77
N TRP A 180 1.93 1.15 -5.00
CA TRP A 180 3.31 1.47 -4.64
C TRP A 180 3.85 2.68 -5.42
N GLU A 181 3.62 2.75 -6.73
CA GLU A 181 4.02 3.89 -7.56
C GLU A 181 3.37 5.19 -7.07
N LYS A 182 2.06 5.15 -6.78
CA LYS A 182 1.34 6.29 -6.18
C LYS A 182 1.98 6.70 -4.86
N TRP A 183 2.26 5.74 -3.97
CA TRP A 183 2.87 6.01 -2.67
C TRP A 183 4.27 6.62 -2.79
N THR A 184 5.17 6.01 -3.57
CA THR A 184 6.57 6.45 -3.63
C THR A 184 6.73 7.80 -4.35
N TYR A 185 5.96 8.05 -5.40
CA TYR A 185 6.06 9.28 -6.20
C TYR A 185 5.20 10.43 -5.67
N ALA A 186 4.31 10.17 -4.71
CA ALA A 186 3.55 11.22 -4.03
C ALA A 186 4.44 12.17 -3.20
N THR A 187 5.66 11.78 -2.84
CA THR A 187 6.54 12.57 -1.97
C THR A 187 7.75 13.17 -2.69
N LYS A 188 8.28 14.26 -2.13
CA LYS A 188 9.55 14.86 -2.58
C LYS A 188 10.53 15.06 -1.40
N PRO A 189 11.60 14.24 -1.28
CA PRO A 189 12.03 13.15 -2.19
C PRO A 189 11.11 11.92 -2.18
N SER A 190 11.28 11.02 -3.16
CA SER A 190 10.50 9.78 -3.25
C SER A 190 10.66 8.90 -2.02
N PHE A 191 9.55 8.30 -1.57
CA PHE A 191 9.51 7.54 -0.33
C PHE A 191 10.24 6.20 -0.50
N PRO A 192 11.26 5.91 0.31
CA PRO A 192 12.13 4.75 0.08
C PRO A 192 11.48 3.44 0.55
N ALA A 193 11.74 2.36 -0.19
CA ALA A 193 11.32 1.00 0.17
C ALA A 193 11.86 0.55 1.55
N SER A 194 13.07 0.97 1.91
CA SER A 194 13.73 0.58 3.17
C SER A 194 12.98 1.01 4.44
N PHE A 195 12.00 1.90 4.32
CA PHE A 195 11.14 2.29 5.43
C PHE A 195 10.16 1.18 5.86
N PHE A 196 10.04 0.11 5.09
CA PHE A 196 9.23 -1.06 5.41
C PHE A 196 10.04 -2.26 5.92
N ASP A 197 11.38 -2.25 5.80
CA ASP A 197 12.25 -3.40 6.10
C ASP A 197 12.03 -3.99 7.50
N LEU A 198 11.88 -3.13 8.52
CA LEU A 198 11.68 -3.56 9.91
C LEU A 198 10.34 -4.29 10.08
N ASP A 199 9.26 -3.76 9.50
CA ASP A 199 7.94 -4.38 9.58
C ASP A 199 7.89 -5.66 8.74
N ILE A 200 8.57 -5.69 7.59
CA ILE A 200 8.72 -6.90 6.78
C ILE A 200 9.41 -7.99 7.60
N ALA A 201 10.59 -7.70 8.17
CA ALA A 201 11.32 -8.65 8.99
C ALA A 201 10.51 -9.15 10.20
N ARG A 202 9.72 -8.27 10.83
CA ARG A 202 8.89 -8.62 11.99
C ARG A 202 7.69 -9.50 11.63
N HIS A 203 7.03 -9.22 10.50
CA HIS A 203 5.73 -9.79 10.19
C HIS A 203 5.74 -10.85 9.08
N LYS A 204 6.90 -11.11 8.45
CA LYS A 204 7.02 -12.06 7.33
C LYS A 204 6.43 -13.44 7.65
N LYS A 205 6.72 -13.99 8.83
CA LYS A 205 6.20 -15.30 9.24
C LYS A 205 4.68 -15.34 9.28
N THR A 206 4.05 -14.40 9.99
CA THR A 206 2.58 -14.28 10.08
C THR A 206 1.94 -14.06 8.71
N PHE A 207 2.58 -13.23 7.87
CA PHE A 207 2.12 -12.99 6.50
C PHE A 207 2.08 -14.30 5.69
N ILE A 208 3.17 -15.08 5.69
CA ILE A 208 3.25 -16.39 5.02
C ILE A 208 2.20 -17.36 5.55
N GLU A 209 2.11 -17.51 6.89
CA GLU A 209 1.17 -18.44 7.53
C GLU A 209 -0.28 -18.16 7.12
N LYS A 210 -0.67 -16.88 7.01
CA LYS A 210 -2.04 -16.50 6.65
C LYS A 210 -2.35 -16.64 5.17
N ILE A 211 -1.41 -16.32 4.28
CA ILE A 211 -1.65 -16.34 2.82
C ILE A 211 -1.41 -17.70 2.17
N THR A 212 -0.77 -18.64 2.87
CA THR A 212 -0.53 -20.01 2.40
C THR A 212 -1.36 -21.05 3.16
N ALA A 213 -2.35 -20.59 3.93
CA ALA A 213 -3.25 -21.45 4.68
C ALA A 213 -4.00 -22.39 3.72
N ASN A 214 -4.15 -23.66 4.13
CA ASN A 214 -4.92 -24.67 3.40
C ASN A 214 -6.44 -24.58 3.70
N GLU A 215 -6.87 -23.55 4.41
CA GLU A 215 -8.25 -23.29 4.80
C GLU A 215 -8.59 -21.80 4.62
N ALA A 216 -9.88 -21.48 4.68
CA ALA A 216 -10.35 -20.11 4.60
C ALA A 216 -9.62 -19.21 5.60
N SER A 217 -8.98 -18.16 5.11
CA SER A 217 -8.07 -17.33 5.91
C SER A 217 -8.26 -15.86 5.60
N SER A 218 -8.29 -15.05 6.65
CA SER A 218 -8.25 -13.59 6.54
C SER A 218 -7.00 -13.07 7.27
N LEU A 219 -6.23 -12.26 6.55
CA LEU A 219 -5.10 -11.51 7.11
C LEU A 219 -5.55 -10.06 7.36
N THR A 220 -5.64 -9.64 8.61
CA THR A 220 -5.97 -8.26 8.94
C THR A 220 -4.71 -7.44 9.21
N ILE A 221 -4.50 -6.38 8.42
CA ILE A 221 -3.36 -5.46 8.52
C ILE A 221 -3.86 -4.08 8.94
N ALA A 222 -3.40 -3.62 10.10
CA ALA A 222 -3.68 -2.29 10.61
C ALA A 222 -2.53 -1.31 10.32
N ALA A 223 -2.88 -0.16 9.74
CA ALA A 223 -1.98 0.94 9.42
C ALA A 223 -2.61 2.30 9.72
N ASP A 224 -1.84 3.38 9.64
CA ASP A 224 -2.35 4.74 9.86
C ASP A 224 -2.94 5.36 8.56
N SER A 225 -2.72 4.71 7.42
CA SER A 225 -3.45 4.91 6.15
C SER A 225 -3.55 3.60 5.35
N PHE A 226 -4.54 3.46 4.49
CA PHE A 226 -4.69 2.30 3.60
C PHE A 226 -3.56 2.25 2.58
N SER A 227 -3.12 3.39 2.06
CA SER A 227 -1.98 3.45 1.13
C SER A 227 -0.68 2.97 1.78
N GLU A 228 -0.47 3.21 3.08
CA GLU A 228 0.67 2.62 3.81
C GLU A 228 0.59 1.10 3.85
N ALA A 229 -0.60 0.54 4.11
CA ALA A 229 -0.80 -0.91 4.10
C ALA A 229 -0.55 -1.51 2.72
N TYR A 230 -1.04 -0.89 1.64
CA TYR A 230 -0.79 -1.35 0.27
C TYR A 230 0.70 -1.30 -0.08
N ALA A 231 1.39 -0.22 0.29
CA ALA A 231 2.83 -0.09 0.10
C ALA A 231 3.61 -1.18 0.86
N PHE A 232 3.21 -1.49 2.10
CA PHE A 232 3.79 -2.59 2.88
C PHE A 232 3.57 -3.94 2.20
N ILE A 233 2.36 -4.26 1.76
CA ILE A 233 2.04 -5.54 1.10
C ILE A 233 2.84 -5.68 -0.21
N TYR A 234 2.95 -4.59 -0.99
CA TYR A 234 3.80 -4.59 -2.18
C TYR A 234 5.25 -4.92 -1.83
N GLN A 235 5.85 -4.24 -0.85
CA GLN A 235 7.24 -4.49 -0.46
C GLN A 235 7.46 -5.90 0.12
N MET A 236 6.52 -6.39 0.94
CA MET A 236 6.54 -7.75 1.50
C MET A 236 6.62 -8.82 0.40
N THR A 237 5.94 -8.59 -0.73
CA THR A 237 5.77 -9.59 -1.79
C THR A 237 6.81 -9.51 -2.91
N GLN A 238 7.86 -8.71 -2.76
CA GLN A 238 8.92 -8.57 -3.77
C GLN A 238 9.90 -9.75 -3.83
N THR A 239 9.92 -10.63 -2.83
CA THR A 239 10.79 -11.82 -2.84
C THR A 239 10.23 -12.96 -3.70
N ASP A 240 11.10 -13.82 -4.23
CA ASP A 240 10.73 -14.95 -5.10
C ASP A 240 9.76 -15.94 -4.45
N GLU A 241 9.80 -16.05 -3.12
CA GLU A 241 8.87 -16.84 -2.30
C GLU A 241 7.38 -16.50 -2.55
N PHE A 242 7.08 -15.28 -3.00
CA PHE A 242 5.71 -14.82 -3.27
C PHE A 242 5.39 -14.70 -4.77
N SER A 243 6.27 -15.19 -5.64
CA SER A 243 6.09 -15.08 -7.10
C SER A 243 4.79 -15.73 -7.61
N ASN A 244 4.35 -16.82 -6.99
CA ASN A 244 3.12 -17.55 -7.31
C ASN A 244 1.84 -16.84 -6.85
N ILE A 245 1.92 -15.95 -5.84
CA ILE A 245 0.75 -15.23 -5.32
C ILE A 245 0.68 -13.77 -5.79
N ARG A 246 1.82 -13.17 -6.18
CA ARG A 246 1.91 -11.74 -6.50
C ARG A 246 0.90 -11.32 -7.56
N ASN A 247 0.72 -12.17 -8.57
CA ASN A 247 -0.19 -11.92 -9.69
C ASN A 247 -1.67 -12.10 -9.30
N ARG A 248 -1.96 -12.72 -8.16
CA ARG A 248 -3.31 -12.91 -7.64
C ARG A 248 -3.74 -11.78 -6.69
N LEU A 249 -2.81 -10.94 -6.23
CA LEU A 249 -3.10 -9.85 -5.29
C LEU A 249 -3.70 -8.64 -6.02
N VAL A 250 -4.96 -8.34 -5.75
CA VAL A 250 -5.68 -7.22 -6.36
C VAL A 250 -6.25 -6.30 -5.29
N VAL A 251 -5.97 -5.00 -5.41
CA VAL A 251 -6.54 -3.97 -4.53
C VAL A 251 -7.90 -3.56 -5.09
N PHE A 252 -8.96 -3.78 -4.33
CA PHE A 252 -10.33 -3.43 -4.71
C PHE A 252 -10.81 -2.22 -3.91
N HIS A 253 -11.32 -1.24 -4.64
CA HIS A 253 -11.89 0.00 -4.12
C HIS A 253 -13.42 0.00 -4.13
N THR A 254 -14.05 -0.93 -4.84
CA THR A 254 -15.52 -1.11 -4.82
C THR A 254 -15.90 -2.60 -4.88
N SER A 255 -17.05 -2.94 -4.31
CA SER A 255 -17.61 -4.30 -4.31
C SER A 255 -17.98 -4.79 -5.71
N GLU A 256 -18.45 -3.92 -6.61
CA GLU A 256 -18.87 -4.31 -7.96
C GLU A 256 -17.67 -4.78 -8.81
N ALA A 257 -16.52 -4.12 -8.65
CA ALA A 257 -15.29 -4.54 -9.31
C ALA A 257 -14.83 -5.91 -8.80
N ALA A 258 -14.93 -6.12 -7.49
CA ALA A 258 -14.58 -7.39 -6.84
C ALA A 258 -15.49 -8.53 -7.32
N GLU A 259 -16.81 -8.34 -7.30
CA GLU A 259 -17.79 -9.32 -7.77
C GLU A 259 -17.51 -9.73 -9.23
N SER A 260 -17.30 -8.75 -10.11
CA SER A 260 -17.11 -9.00 -11.53
C SER A 260 -15.81 -9.74 -11.87
N MET A 261 -14.71 -9.39 -11.19
CA MET A 261 -13.41 -10.02 -11.42
C MET A 261 -13.33 -11.42 -10.78
N MET A 262 -13.73 -11.56 -9.51
CA MET A 262 -13.60 -12.83 -8.78
C MET A 262 -14.55 -13.91 -9.32
N LYS A 263 -15.69 -13.53 -9.92
CA LYS A 263 -16.57 -14.48 -10.62
C LYS A 263 -15.87 -15.16 -11.82
N LYS A 264 -14.93 -14.46 -12.47
CA LYS A 264 -14.16 -14.99 -13.61
C LYS A 264 -12.87 -15.68 -13.17
N GLU A 265 -12.24 -15.16 -12.12
CA GLU A 265 -10.98 -15.69 -11.56
C GLU A 265 -11.11 -15.79 -10.04
N PRO A 266 -11.68 -16.90 -9.51
CA PRO A 266 -11.91 -17.10 -8.08
C PRO A 266 -10.63 -17.20 -7.25
N GLU A 267 -9.47 -17.37 -7.90
CA GLU A 267 -8.17 -17.48 -7.23
C GLU A 267 -7.58 -16.11 -6.83
N ILE A 268 -8.17 -14.99 -7.27
CA ILE A 268 -7.75 -13.65 -6.84
C ILE A 268 -7.80 -13.55 -5.31
N ILE A 269 -6.75 -12.98 -4.72
CA ILE A 269 -6.66 -12.63 -3.31
C ILE A 269 -6.99 -11.14 -3.19
N PRO A 270 -8.22 -10.78 -2.77
CA PRO A 270 -8.62 -9.38 -2.68
C PRO A 270 -7.97 -8.70 -1.48
N ILE A 271 -7.58 -7.45 -1.70
CA ILE A 271 -7.07 -6.53 -0.68
C ILE A 271 -8.03 -5.34 -0.64
N SER A 272 -8.68 -5.12 0.50
CA SER A 272 -9.59 -3.97 0.65
C SER A 272 -9.81 -3.60 2.11
N ALA A 273 -10.25 -2.35 2.32
CA ALA A 273 -10.82 -1.91 3.58
C ALA A 273 -12.30 -2.23 3.72
N ASP A 274 -12.97 -2.43 2.59
CA ASP A 274 -14.41 -2.67 2.51
C ASP A 274 -14.73 -4.13 2.86
N ALA A 275 -15.50 -4.32 3.93
CA ALA A 275 -15.90 -5.65 4.38
C ALA A 275 -16.79 -6.37 3.36
N ASP A 276 -17.56 -5.64 2.55
CA ASP A 276 -18.42 -6.23 1.53
C ASP A 276 -17.58 -6.84 0.41
N VAL A 277 -16.51 -6.16 -0.05
CA VAL A 277 -15.53 -6.72 -0.98
C VAL A 277 -14.97 -8.05 -0.47
N LEU A 278 -14.61 -8.10 0.81
CA LEU A 278 -14.02 -9.30 1.41
C LEU A 278 -15.06 -10.41 1.54
N ALA A 279 -16.29 -10.11 1.93
CA ALA A 279 -17.38 -11.07 2.02
C ALA A 279 -17.66 -11.78 0.68
N HIS A 280 -17.52 -11.08 -0.45
CA HIS A 280 -17.66 -11.70 -1.78
C HIS A 280 -16.66 -12.83 -2.02
N SER A 281 -15.42 -12.70 -1.53
CA SER A 281 -14.40 -13.75 -1.68
C SER A 281 -14.81 -15.06 -1.00
N PHE A 282 -15.44 -14.96 0.19
CA PHE A 282 -15.93 -16.12 0.94
C PHE A 282 -17.17 -16.78 0.31
N SER A 283 -17.81 -16.13 -0.66
CA SER A 283 -18.99 -16.68 -1.35
C SER A 283 -18.67 -17.33 -2.70
N THR A 284 -17.47 -17.13 -3.23
CA THR A 284 -17.11 -17.50 -4.62
C THR A 284 -15.93 -18.46 -4.72
N CYS A 285 -15.15 -18.64 -3.65
CA CYS A 285 -13.96 -19.48 -3.61
C CYS A 285 -14.10 -20.58 -2.55
N GLU A 286 -13.65 -21.81 -2.84
CA GLU A 286 -13.70 -22.94 -1.90
C GLU A 286 -12.75 -22.75 -0.71
N VAL A 287 -11.59 -22.12 -0.93
CA VAL A 287 -10.59 -21.80 0.10
C VAL A 287 -10.23 -20.32 -0.02
N PRO A 288 -11.12 -19.43 0.45
CA PRO A 288 -10.94 -17.99 0.28
C PRO A 288 -9.79 -17.48 1.15
N ILE A 289 -8.84 -16.78 0.52
CA ILE A 289 -7.80 -16.03 1.20
C ILE A 289 -8.03 -14.56 0.88
N CYS A 290 -8.11 -13.72 1.90
CA CYS A 290 -8.26 -12.27 1.71
C CYS A 290 -7.38 -11.46 2.66
N ILE A 291 -7.08 -10.22 2.27
CA ILE A 291 -6.33 -9.28 3.09
C ILE A 291 -7.23 -8.09 3.42
N HIS A 292 -7.58 -7.97 4.70
CA HIS A 292 -8.33 -6.82 5.22
C HIS A 292 -7.37 -5.74 5.67
N VAL A 293 -7.40 -4.56 5.05
CA VAL A 293 -6.68 -3.39 5.58
C VAL A 293 -7.60 -2.55 6.45
N CYS A 294 -7.16 -2.13 7.62
CA CYS A 294 -7.96 -1.32 8.53
C CYS A 294 -7.15 -0.21 9.19
N SER A 295 -7.85 0.77 9.78
CA SER A 295 -7.18 1.77 10.61
C SER A 295 -6.66 1.13 11.90
N ARG A 296 -5.57 1.69 12.44
CA ARG A 296 -4.96 1.23 13.71
C ARG A 296 -5.94 1.14 14.87
N ASN A 297 -6.89 2.07 14.92
CA ASN A 297 -7.85 2.18 16.02
C ASN A 297 -9.23 1.58 15.66
N HIS A 298 -9.31 0.71 14.66
CA HIS A 298 -10.57 0.09 14.28
C HIS A 298 -11.20 -0.65 15.48
N PRO A 299 -12.45 -0.35 15.85
CA PRO A 299 -13.01 -0.77 17.15
C PRO A 299 -13.29 -2.28 17.23
N LEU A 300 -13.67 -2.88 16.11
CA LEU A 300 -14.15 -4.26 16.05
C LEU A 300 -13.14 -5.27 15.51
N LEU A 301 -12.01 -4.81 14.97
CA LEU A 301 -11.05 -5.68 14.30
C LEU A 301 -9.84 -5.93 15.19
N HIS A 302 -9.39 -7.17 15.21
CA HIS A 302 -8.16 -7.59 15.86
C HIS A 302 -7.11 -7.86 14.78
N PRO A 303 -6.20 -6.91 14.51
CA PRO A 303 -5.23 -7.07 13.45
C PRO A 303 -4.21 -8.16 13.76
N ASP A 304 -3.90 -8.98 12.77
CA ASP A 304 -2.78 -9.92 12.79
C ASP A 304 -1.44 -9.18 12.69
N ILE A 305 -1.42 -8.09 11.91
CA ILE A 305 -0.25 -7.24 11.69
C ILE A 305 -0.62 -5.79 12.01
N VAL A 306 0.21 -5.13 12.82
CA VAL A 306 0.09 -3.70 13.11
C VAL A 306 1.40 -3.04 12.71
N LEU A 307 1.34 -2.16 11.70
CA LEU A 307 2.54 -1.49 11.19
C LEU A 307 3.17 -0.58 12.26
N GLY A 308 4.49 -0.52 12.29
CA GLY A 308 5.25 0.20 13.29
C GLY A 308 5.59 1.64 12.90
N LYS A 309 6.27 2.33 13.83
CA LYS A 309 6.94 3.60 13.54
C LYS A 309 8.17 3.39 12.65
N LEU A 310 8.58 4.45 11.95
CA LEU A 310 9.81 4.47 11.18
C LEU A 310 11.03 4.24 12.08
N PRO A 311 11.95 3.34 11.69
CA PRO A 311 13.18 3.16 12.43
C PRO A 311 14.12 4.35 12.22
N PHE A 312 14.72 4.82 13.32
CA PHE A 312 15.62 5.97 13.31
C PHE A 312 16.78 5.81 12.31
N TYR A 313 17.37 4.61 12.21
CA TYR A 313 18.48 4.36 11.27
C TYR A 313 18.07 4.58 9.81
N ALA A 314 16.86 4.20 9.42
CA ALA A 314 16.41 4.35 8.04
C ALA A 314 16.21 5.83 7.68
N ILE A 315 15.67 6.63 8.61
CA ILE A 315 15.56 8.09 8.44
C ILE A 315 16.95 8.71 8.32
N VAL A 316 17.91 8.25 9.14
CA VAL A 316 19.29 8.72 9.08
C VAL A 316 19.89 8.51 7.69
N ASP A 317 19.73 7.31 7.14
CA ASP A 317 20.30 7.00 5.83
C ASP A 317 19.56 7.73 4.71
N PHE A 318 18.24 7.84 4.78
CA PHE A 318 17.45 8.66 3.86
C PHE A 318 17.88 10.13 3.86
N ALA A 319 18.07 10.72 5.04
CA ALA A 319 18.50 12.11 5.18
C ALA A 319 19.94 12.33 4.71
N LYS A 320 20.85 11.36 4.91
CA LYS A 320 22.23 11.40 4.38
C LYS A 320 22.25 11.44 2.85
N CYS A 321 21.38 10.67 2.19
CA CYS A 321 21.27 10.64 0.73
C CYS A 321 20.73 11.97 0.15
N HIS A 322 20.07 12.80 0.97
CA HIS A 322 19.46 14.06 0.57
C HIS A 322 20.06 15.26 1.31
N LYS A 323 21.40 15.37 1.30
CA LYS A 323 22.18 16.35 2.09
C LYS A 323 21.61 17.78 2.14
N PRO A 324 21.15 18.40 1.04
CA PRO A 324 20.61 19.77 1.09
C PRO A 324 19.37 19.93 2.00
N ARG A 325 18.65 18.85 2.29
CA ARG A 325 17.45 18.82 3.14
C ARG A 325 17.63 17.96 4.39
N ARG A 326 18.86 17.57 4.74
CA ARG A 326 19.14 16.59 5.80
C ARG A 326 18.47 16.95 7.12
N ASN A 327 18.70 18.17 7.61
CA ASN A 327 18.16 18.63 8.89
C ASN A 327 16.63 18.72 8.83
N ASP A 328 16.08 19.25 7.74
CA ASP A 328 14.62 19.34 7.54
C ASP A 328 13.96 17.97 7.57
N LEU A 329 14.55 16.95 6.91
CA LEU A 329 14.02 15.60 6.88
C LEU A 329 14.01 14.92 8.25
N TYR A 330 15.00 15.19 9.10
CA TYR A 330 15.02 14.71 10.49
C TYR A 330 13.96 15.41 11.32
N THR A 331 13.92 16.74 11.27
CA THR A 331 12.96 17.56 11.99
C THR A 331 11.53 17.13 11.63
N LEU A 332 11.24 16.96 10.33
CA LEU A 332 9.95 16.45 9.88
C LEU A 332 9.63 15.06 10.45
N ALA A 333 10.59 14.14 10.49
CA ALA A 333 10.35 12.79 11.03
C ALA A 333 10.07 12.82 12.54
N GLN A 334 10.82 13.64 13.28
CA GLN A 334 10.60 13.86 14.70
C GLN A 334 9.24 14.51 14.97
N ASN A 335 8.89 15.53 14.18
CA ASN A 335 7.63 16.24 14.32
C ASN A 335 6.44 15.38 13.92
N SER A 336 6.60 14.40 13.03
CA SER A 336 5.61 13.35 12.73
C SER A 336 5.57 12.24 13.79
N GLY A 337 6.31 12.34 14.90
CA GLY A 337 6.38 11.31 15.94
C GLY A 337 6.95 9.98 15.47
N PHE A 338 7.74 10.01 14.38
CA PHE A 338 8.20 8.87 13.60
C PHE A 338 7.07 8.02 13.01
N ASN A 339 5.84 8.53 12.92
CA ASN A 339 4.74 7.86 12.25
C ASN A 339 4.98 7.86 10.73
N ARG A 340 4.87 6.69 10.08
CA ARG A 340 5.17 6.54 8.66
C ARG A 340 4.19 7.29 7.77
N SER A 341 2.89 7.14 8.01
CA SER A 341 1.84 7.83 7.25
C SER A 341 1.91 9.35 7.42
N LEU A 342 2.10 9.84 8.65
CA LEU A 342 2.23 11.28 8.88
C LEU A 342 3.51 11.85 8.27
N TYR A 343 4.62 11.11 8.33
CA TYR A 343 5.86 11.53 7.68
C TYR A 343 5.74 11.56 6.15
N HIS A 344 5.07 10.56 5.58
CA HIS A 344 4.73 10.52 4.14
C HIS A 344 3.89 11.73 3.74
N GLN A 345 2.79 11.99 4.45
CA GLN A 345 1.92 13.14 4.23
C GLN A 345 2.70 14.47 4.32
N ARG A 346 3.62 14.60 5.28
CA ARG A 346 4.48 15.79 5.42
C ARG A 346 5.44 16.02 4.25
N LEU A 347 5.82 14.95 3.55
CA LEU A 347 6.67 15.00 2.36
C LEU A 347 5.86 15.04 1.05
N HIS A 348 4.53 14.92 1.14
CA HIS A 348 3.64 14.83 -0.01
C HIS A 348 3.68 16.11 -0.87
N PHE A 349 3.66 15.94 -2.19
CA PHE A 349 3.63 17.04 -3.16
C PHE A 349 2.61 16.75 -4.27
N PRO A 350 1.56 17.59 -4.45
CA PRO A 350 1.23 18.79 -3.66
C PRO A 350 0.83 18.44 -2.21
N PRO A 351 0.87 19.38 -1.25
CA PRO A 351 0.51 19.09 0.14
C PRO A 351 -0.87 18.43 0.27
N LEU A 352 -0.93 17.36 1.08
CA LEU A 352 -2.17 16.63 1.37
C LEU A 352 -2.84 17.19 2.63
N THR A 353 -4.15 17.44 2.56
CA THR A 353 -4.96 17.80 3.73
C THR A 353 -5.79 16.60 4.16
N PRO A 354 -5.54 16.02 5.35
CA PRO A 354 -6.32 14.90 5.86
C PRO A 354 -7.81 15.22 6.00
N THR A 355 -8.63 14.17 6.00
CA THR A 355 -10.09 14.30 6.14
C THR A 355 -10.50 14.84 7.51
N TRP A 356 -9.81 14.41 8.57
CA TRP A 356 -10.13 14.84 9.94
C TRP A 356 -9.95 16.35 10.15
N VAL A 357 -9.10 16.99 9.34
CA VAL A 357 -8.90 18.45 9.34
C VAL A 357 -10.13 19.20 8.84
N LYS A 358 -10.87 18.60 7.91
CA LYS A 358 -12.10 19.17 7.38
C LYS A 358 -13.26 18.99 8.36
N ASP A 359 -13.16 18.00 9.25
CA ASP A 359 -14.13 17.74 10.31
C ASP A 359 -13.80 18.58 11.56
N ASN A 360 -14.31 19.82 11.58
CA ASN A 360 -14.14 20.72 12.72
C ASN A 360 -14.80 20.22 14.02
N SER A 361 -15.60 19.15 13.98
CA SER A 361 -16.41 18.71 15.13
C SER A 361 -15.61 18.26 16.34
N ALA A 362 -14.32 18.01 16.20
CA ALA A 362 -13.47 17.54 17.29
C ALA A 362 -12.18 18.35 17.51
N HIS A 363 -12.07 19.52 16.85
CA HIS A 363 -10.95 20.45 17.07
C HIS A 363 -10.90 20.99 18.52
N ASP A 364 -12.06 21.15 19.15
CA ASP A 364 -12.22 21.54 20.56
C ASP A 364 -11.61 20.54 21.55
N VAL A 365 -11.49 19.28 21.15
CA VAL A 365 -10.90 18.20 21.96
C VAL A 365 -9.45 17.91 21.56
N LEU A 366 -9.09 18.07 20.28
CA LEU A 366 -7.74 17.85 19.77
C LEU A 366 -6.72 18.87 20.29
N LEU A 367 -7.08 20.15 20.39
CA LEU A 367 -6.16 21.18 20.88
C LEU A 367 -5.75 20.94 22.34
N PRO A 368 -6.68 20.71 23.29
CA PRO A 368 -6.36 20.24 24.64
C PRO A 368 -5.51 18.97 24.68
N LEU A 369 -5.76 18.01 23.78
CA LEU A 369 -5.00 16.77 23.71
C LEU A 369 -3.56 17.00 23.25
N ALA A 370 -3.35 17.82 22.22
CA ALA A 370 -2.02 18.24 21.76
C ALA A 370 -1.25 18.96 22.87
N MET A 371 -1.94 19.79 23.63
CA MET A 371 -1.40 20.51 24.78
C MET A 371 -0.87 19.57 25.87
N LEU A 372 -1.65 18.55 26.25
CA LEU A 372 -1.26 17.57 27.28
C LEU A 372 -0.34 16.46 26.75
N GLY A 373 -0.36 16.20 25.44
CA GLY A 373 0.33 15.09 24.76
C GLY A 373 -0.39 13.75 24.85
N TYR A 374 -1.17 13.53 25.91
CA TYR A 374 -2.02 12.35 26.08
C TYR A 374 -3.19 12.65 27.02
N TRP A 375 -4.18 11.75 27.05
CA TRP A 375 -5.33 11.80 27.96
C TRP A 375 -5.75 10.39 28.39
N ASP A 376 -5.59 10.10 29.68
CA ASP A 376 -6.20 8.95 30.36
C ASP A 376 -7.46 9.41 31.09
N LYS A 377 -8.62 8.92 30.64
CA LYS A 377 -9.91 9.26 31.26
C LYS A 377 -10.11 8.65 32.66
N THR A 378 -9.31 7.63 33.01
CA THR A 378 -9.37 6.95 34.31
C THR A 378 -8.54 7.66 35.38
N ASP A 379 -7.54 8.45 34.97
CA ASP A 379 -6.83 9.35 35.87
C ASP A 379 -7.72 10.56 36.17
N THR A 380 -8.27 10.59 37.39
CA THR A 380 -9.18 11.66 37.83
C THR A 380 -8.57 13.07 37.77
N VAL A 381 -7.27 13.21 38.01
CA VAL A 381 -6.57 14.50 37.99
C VAL A 381 -6.37 14.94 36.55
N GLN A 382 -5.86 14.05 35.70
CA GLN A 382 -5.66 14.35 34.29
C GLN A 382 -6.98 14.58 33.55
N ASN A 383 -8.01 13.77 33.83
CA ASN A 383 -9.32 13.91 33.21
C ASN A 383 -9.95 15.26 33.57
N LYS A 384 -9.85 15.69 34.83
CA LYS A 384 -10.30 17.03 35.23
C LYS A 384 -9.52 18.13 34.51
N LEU A 385 -8.19 18.01 34.42
CA LEU A 385 -7.34 18.97 33.73
C LEU A 385 -7.70 19.09 32.24
N PHE A 386 -7.93 17.96 31.59
CA PHE A 386 -8.34 17.89 30.19
C PHE A 386 -9.68 18.56 29.94
N LEU A 387 -10.70 18.26 30.76
CA LEU A 387 -12.01 18.88 30.66
C LEU A 387 -11.98 20.39 30.92
N GLU A 388 -11.13 20.85 31.84
CA GLU A 388 -10.93 22.28 32.06
C GLU A 388 -10.31 22.99 30.84
N LEU A 389 -9.41 22.33 30.09
CA LEU A 389 -8.88 22.86 28.84
C LEU A 389 -9.93 22.91 27.71
N VAL A 390 -10.71 21.83 27.58
CA VAL A 390 -11.82 21.73 26.62
C VAL A 390 -12.86 22.81 26.89
N GLY A 391 -13.24 22.99 28.16
CA GLY A 391 -14.30 23.90 28.60
C GLY A 391 -15.56 23.16 29.06
N SER A 392 -16.43 23.84 29.81
CA SER A 392 -17.53 23.24 30.58
C SER A 392 -18.69 22.64 29.77
N GLN A 393 -18.59 22.55 28.45
CA GLN A 393 -19.69 22.13 27.59
C GLN A 393 -19.66 20.64 27.23
N LEU A 394 -18.51 19.97 27.38
CA LEU A 394 -18.34 18.57 27.02
C LEU A 394 -18.08 17.70 28.24
N THR A 395 -18.69 16.52 28.26
CA THR A 395 -18.41 15.48 29.24
C THR A 395 -17.19 14.63 28.82
N THR A 396 -16.70 13.80 29.74
CA THR A 396 -15.69 12.77 29.43
C THR A 396 -16.14 11.83 28.31
N SER A 397 -17.43 11.47 28.25
CA SER A 397 -17.93 10.59 27.18
C SER A 397 -17.89 11.31 25.84
N ASP A 398 -18.39 12.55 25.77
CA ASP A 398 -18.41 13.33 24.53
C ASP A 398 -16.99 13.52 23.96
N CYS A 399 -16.03 13.79 24.83
CA CYS A 399 -14.62 13.91 24.44
C CYS A 399 -14.07 12.57 23.91
N HIS A 400 -14.39 11.46 24.57
CA HIS A 400 -13.95 10.14 24.14
C HIS A 400 -14.54 9.77 22.77
N ASP A 401 -15.83 10.00 22.56
CA ASP A 401 -16.53 9.66 21.32
C ASP A 401 -16.01 10.51 20.14
N LYS A 402 -15.76 11.80 20.38
CA LYS A 402 -15.10 12.69 19.40
C LYS A 402 -13.71 12.19 18.99
N LEU A 403 -12.87 11.82 19.96
CA LEU A 403 -11.53 11.29 19.67
C LEU A 403 -11.60 9.92 18.98
N ALA A 404 -12.52 9.05 19.40
CA ALA A 404 -12.74 7.76 18.76
C ALA A 404 -13.07 7.92 17.27
N LYS A 405 -13.95 8.87 16.94
CA LYS A 405 -14.32 9.19 15.55
C LYS A 405 -13.15 9.71 14.72
N ILE A 406 -12.23 10.50 15.28
CA ILE A 406 -11.02 10.95 14.56
C ILE A 406 -10.00 9.81 14.43
N SER A 407 -9.86 8.98 15.46
CA SER A 407 -8.82 7.96 15.54
C SER A 407 -8.91 6.90 14.45
N ILE A 408 -10.10 6.69 13.87
CA ILE A 408 -10.34 5.73 12.80
C ILE A 408 -10.14 6.30 11.40
N GLN A 409 -9.95 7.62 11.27
CA GLN A 409 -9.73 8.28 9.99
C GLN A 409 -8.27 8.12 9.54
N GLU A 410 -8.03 8.13 8.22
CA GLU A 410 -6.67 8.08 7.69
C GLU A 410 -5.85 9.30 8.12
N HIS A 411 -4.56 9.06 8.37
CA HIS A 411 -3.63 10.08 8.85
C HIS A 411 -4.05 10.73 10.18
N SER A 412 -4.76 9.98 11.02
CA SER A 412 -5.16 10.49 12.34
C SER A 412 -3.92 10.93 13.13
N PRO A 413 -3.92 12.13 13.75
CA PRO A 413 -2.78 12.62 14.49
C PRO A 413 -2.72 12.02 15.90
N ILE A 414 -3.64 11.11 16.22
CA ILE A 414 -3.84 10.50 17.53
C ILE A 414 -4.05 8.99 17.38
N TRP A 415 -3.80 8.26 18.46
CA TRP A 415 -4.12 6.85 18.54
C TRP A 415 -4.52 6.45 19.95
N LEU A 416 -5.20 5.31 20.04
CA LEU A 416 -5.63 4.73 21.29
C LEU A 416 -4.61 3.69 21.77
N GLN A 417 -3.85 4.05 22.79
CA GLN A 417 -2.96 3.12 23.44
C GLN A 417 -3.74 2.28 24.46
N LYS A 418 -3.84 0.97 24.21
CA LYS A 418 -4.39 0.02 25.19
C LYS A 418 -3.39 -0.21 26.32
N SER A 419 -3.80 -0.02 27.57
CA SER A 419 -2.96 -0.32 28.74
C SER A 419 -2.63 -1.80 28.83
N ALA A 420 -1.36 -2.13 29.09
CA ALA A 420 -0.92 -3.50 29.34
C ALA A 420 -1.54 -4.11 30.62
N PHE A 421 -2.00 -3.25 31.55
CA PHE A 421 -2.48 -3.66 32.87
C PHE A 421 -4.01 -3.73 33.00
N ASN A 422 -4.76 -3.08 32.10
CA ASN A 422 -6.21 -3.02 32.23
C ASN A 422 -6.89 -2.99 30.85
N ARG A 423 -7.12 -4.19 30.31
CA ARG A 423 -7.61 -4.41 28.93
C ARG A 423 -9.04 -3.91 28.70
N ASP A 424 -9.83 -3.75 29.77
CA ASP A 424 -11.26 -3.46 29.68
C ASP A 424 -11.61 -1.99 29.97
N THR A 425 -10.74 -1.22 30.66
CA THR A 425 -11.06 0.18 31.04
C THR A 425 -9.94 1.22 30.86
N GLY A 426 -8.69 0.81 30.64
CA GLY A 426 -7.53 1.71 30.60
C GLY A 426 -7.04 2.03 29.19
N ALA A 427 -7.82 2.80 28.43
CA ALA A 427 -7.42 3.25 27.10
C ALA A 427 -6.95 4.71 27.17
N VAL A 428 -5.70 4.94 26.78
CA VAL A 428 -5.05 6.27 26.83
C VAL A 428 -5.00 6.82 25.42
N TRP A 429 -5.60 8.00 25.21
CA TRP A 429 -5.45 8.73 23.96
C TRP A 429 -4.07 9.37 23.91
N VAL A 430 -3.33 9.15 22.84
CA VAL A 430 -1.95 9.64 22.70
C VAL A 430 -1.81 10.38 21.37
N VAL A 431 -1.06 11.47 21.39
CA VAL A 431 -0.74 12.26 20.20
C VAL A 431 0.45 11.65 19.46
N HIS A 432 0.31 11.45 18.14
CA HIS A 432 1.45 11.13 17.28
C HIS A 432 2.32 12.36 17.04
N SER A 433 1.69 13.47 16.64
CA SER A 433 2.35 14.73 16.29
C SER A 433 1.61 15.91 16.90
N LYS A 434 2.25 16.59 17.87
CA LYS A 434 1.72 17.85 18.39
C LYS A 434 1.72 18.91 17.30
N GLU A 435 2.81 19.02 16.55
CA GLU A 435 2.96 20.04 15.51
C GLU A 435 1.88 19.94 14.43
N GLU A 436 1.48 18.73 14.05
CA GLU A 436 0.42 18.55 13.05
C GLU A 436 -0.94 19.03 13.55
N ILE A 437 -1.31 18.65 14.79
CA ILE A 437 -2.53 19.16 15.40
C ILE A 437 -2.44 20.68 15.50
N LEU A 438 -1.32 21.22 15.99
CA LEU A 438 -1.17 22.66 16.23
C LEU A 438 -1.17 23.46 14.93
N GLN A 439 -0.41 23.11 13.89
CA GLN A 439 -0.38 23.86 12.62
C GLN A 439 -1.76 24.01 11.99
N ILE A 440 -2.64 23.02 12.22
CA ILE A 440 -3.95 22.93 11.58
C ILE A 440 -5.04 23.53 12.46
N THR A 441 -5.16 23.07 13.70
CA THR A 441 -6.18 23.52 14.65
C THR A 441 -5.92 24.94 15.12
N VAL A 442 -4.65 25.37 15.23
CA VAL A 442 -4.37 26.72 15.70
C VAL A 442 -4.77 27.78 14.68
N ARG A 443 -4.50 27.55 13.40
CA ARG A 443 -4.84 28.50 12.33
C ARG A 443 -6.34 28.64 12.08
N SER A 444 -7.12 27.59 12.37
CA SER A 444 -8.54 27.53 12.02
C SER A 444 -9.50 27.67 13.20
N THR A 445 -9.06 27.30 14.41
CA THR A 445 -9.94 27.14 15.58
C THR A 445 -9.40 27.71 16.89
N LEU A 446 -8.15 28.19 16.95
CA LEU A 446 -7.68 28.88 18.15
C LEU A 446 -8.48 30.16 18.36
N ARG A 447 -8.84 30.41 19.63
CA ARG A 447 -9.62 31.57 20.08
C ARG A 447 -8.98 32.10 21.34
N GLU A 448 -9.27 33.34 21.70
CA GLU A 448 -8.73 33.99 22.90
C GLU A 448 -9.08 33.19 24.17
N GLU A 449 -10.30 32.65 24.25
CA GLU A 449 -10.74 31.77 25.34
C GLU A 449 -9.83 30.52 25.52
N HIS A 450 -9.32 29.94 24.44
CA HIS A 450 -8.42 28.78 24.51
C HIS A 450 -7.08 29.18 25.11
N ILE A 451 -6.55 30.34 24.72
CA ILE A 451 -5.29 30.90 25.24
C ILE A 451 -5.44 31.24 26.73
N GLU A 452 -6.56 31.83 27.14
CA GLU A 452 -6.81 32.16 28.54
C GLU A 452 -6.89 30.90 29.41
N ARG A 453 -7.70 29.90 29.01
CA ARG A 453 -7.80 28.61 29.72
C ARG A 453 -6.44 27.95 29.85
N TRP A 454 -5.64 27.98 28.78
CA TRP A 454 -4.28 27.47 28.77
C TRP A 454 -3.39 28.10 29.84
N PHE A 455 -3.29 29.43 29.85
CA PHE A 455 -2.40 30.12 30.77
C PHE A 455 -2.87 30.10 32.23
N ILE A 456 -4.18 30.01 32.48
CA ILE A 456 -4.73 29.74 33.81
C ILE A 456 -4.20 28.40 34.33
N ILE A 457 -4.28 27.37 33.50
CA ILE A 457 -3.82 26.02 33.84
C ILE A 457 -2.30 25.99 34.00
N LEU A 458 -1.56 26.60 33.08
CA LEU A 458 -0.10 26.66 33.13
C LEU A 458 0.39 27.33 34.42
N ARG A 459 -0.22 28.46 34.82
CA ARG A 459 0.07 29.13 36.11
C ARG A 459 -0.17 28.19 37.29
N ARG A 460 -1.29 27.45 37.28
CA ARG A 460 -1.61 26.50 38.37
C ARG A 460 -0.59 25.36 38.45
N VAL A 461 -0.20 24.80 37.31
CA VAL A 461 0.72 23.65 37.24
C VAL A 461 2.17 24.06 37.56
N LEU A 462 2.57 25.30 37.26
CA LEU A 462 3.89 25.85 37.58
C LEU A 462 4.03 26.35 39.03
N THR A 463 2.96 26.33 39.85
CA THR A 463 3.08 26.72 41.26
C THR A 463 3.89 25.72 42.07
N PRO A 464 4.74 26.16 43.03
CA PRO A 464 5.57 25.26 43.84
C PRO A 464 4.80 24.18 44.63
N ASN A 465 3.51 24.44 44.90
CA ASN A 465 2.61 23.54 45.62
C ASN A 465 1.70 22.72 44.70
N ALA A 466 1.95 22.69 43.38
CA ALA A 466 1.16 21.89 42.46
C ALA A 466 1.21 20.41 42.87
N GLN A 467 0.05 19.74 42.84
CA GLN A 467 -0.05 18.32 43.15
C GLN A 467 0.95 17.52 42.31
N ARG A 468 1.58 16.48 42.89
CA ARG A 468 2.58 15.63 42.23
C ARG A 468 2.09 15.05 40.89
N ALA A 469 0.79 14.78 40.76
CA ALA A 469 0.18 14.33 39.51
C ALA A 469 0.21 15.39 38.38
N LEU A 470 0.12 16.68 38.71
CA LEU A 470 0.23 17.79 37.76
C LEU A 470 1.68 18.02 37.30
N GLN A 471 2.67 17.67 38.13
CA GLN A 471 4.09 17.82 37.79
C GLN A 471 4.48 16.98 36.56
N ASN A 472 3.84 15.83 36.37
CA ASN A 472 4.07 14.96 35.21
C ASN A 472 3.69 15.63 33.88
N HIS A 473 2.82 16.64 33.90
CA HIS A 473 2.38 17.36 32.70
C HIS A 473 3.20 18.63 32.44
N ILE A 474 3.99 19.15 33.39
CA ILE A 474 4.75 20.41 33.24
C ILE A 474 5.59 20.38 31.96
N SER A 475 6.36 19.32 31.74
CA SER A 475 7.24 19.22 30.57
C SER A 475 6.44 19.26 29.26
N GLN A 476 5.31 18.54 29.20
CA GLN A 476 4.47 18.50 28.00
C GLN A 476 3.82 19.85 27.72
N LEU A 477 3.34 20.52 28.77
CA LEU A 477 2.74 21.84 28.66
C LEU A 477 3.76 22.91 28.23
N LEU A 478 4.95 22.89 28.81
CA LEU A 478 6.03 23.82 28.45
C LEU A 478 6.51 23.59 27.03
N GLU A 479 6.73 22.33 26.62
CA GLU A 479 7.11 21.98 25.25
C GLU A 479 6.08 22.48 24.24
N THR A 480 4.79 22.23 24.48
CA THR A 480 3.70 22.74 23.63
C THR A 480 3.68 24.27 23.61
N THR A 481 3.89 24.92 24.75
CA THR A 481 3.97 26.39 24.82
C THR A 481 5.12 26.92 23.97
N LEU A 482 6.30 26.32 24.05
CA LEU A 482 7.48 26.70 23.25
C LEU A 482 7.23 26.49 21.76
N MET A 483 6.63 25.37 21.36
CA MET A 483 6.23 25.14 19.97
C MET A 483 5.26 26.21 19.47
N LEU A 484 4.27 26.59 20.28
CA LEU A 484 3.31 27.64 19.94
C LEU A 484 3.98 29.01 19.80
N ILE A 485 4.95 29.35 20.67
CA ILE A 485 5.75 30.60 20.58
C ILE A 485 6.38 30.74 19.19
N LEU A 486 6.97 29.67 18.66
CA LEU A 486 7.65 29.67 17.36
C LEU A 486 6.70 29.89 16.17
N HIS A 487 5.39 29.75 16.37
CA HIS A 487 4.37 29.81 15.33
C HIS A 487 3.36 30.95 15.53
N THR A 488 3.52 31.81 16.54
CA THR A 488 2.57 32.91 16.84
C THR A 488 2.43 33.90 15.68
N ASN A 489 3.48 34.08 14.87
CA ASN A 489 3.45 34.91 13.67
C ASN A 489 2.45 34.45 12.59
N GLN A 490 1.87 33.26 12.74
CA GLN A 490 0.86 32.70 11.83
C GLN A 490 -0.58 32.90 12.34
N TRP A 491 -0.79 33.54 13.50
CA TRP A 491 -2.10 33.69 14.14
C TRP A 491 -2.69 35.07 13.87
N ALA A 492 -3.94 35.28 14.28
CA ALA A 492 -4.51 36.62 14.29
C ALA A 492 -3.70 37.55 15.23
N PRO A 493 -3.54 38.85 14.92
CA PRO A 493 -2.75 39.77 15.74
C PRO A 493 -3.19 39.83 17.21
N THR A 494 -4.51 39.79 17.48
CA THR A 494 -5.03 39.85 18.86
C THR A 494 -4.64 38.62 19.68
N GLN A 495 -4.74 37.43 19.08
CA GLN A 495 -4.35 36.16 19.68
C GLN A 495 -2.85 36.11 19.94
N SER A 496 -2.05 36.58 18.98
CA SER A 496 -0.59 36.65 19.08
C SER A 496 -0.16 37.54 20.24
N GLN A 497 -0.78 38.73 20.36
CA GLN A 497 -0.51 39.67 21.44
C GLN A 497 -0.90 39.07 22.79
N LEU A 498 -2.12 38.55 22.91
CA LEU A 498 -2.61 37.93 24.15
C LEU A 498 -1.70 36.79 24.63
N PHE A 499 -1.25 35.94 23.70
CA PHE A 499 -0.34 34.84 24.01
C PHE A 499 1.03 35.34 24.45
N SER A 500 1.60 36.33 23.75
CA SER A 500 2.88 36.95 24.08
C SER A 500 2.87 37.61 25.46
N ASP A 501 1.81 38.35 25.79
CA ASP A 501 1.65 39.03 27.08
C ASP A 501 1.63 38.02 28.23
N ASN A 502 0.86 36.94 28.08
CA ASN A 502 0.79 35.88 29.08
C ASN A 502 2.12 35.11 29.22
N ALA A 503 2.80 34.79 28.12
CA ALA A 503 4.10 34.11 28.14
C ALA A 503 5.18 34.97 28.81
N THR A 504 5.14 36.30 28.59
CA THR A 504 6.04 37.26 29.22
C THR A 504 5.84 37.29 30.73
N GLN A 505 4.59 37.36 31.19
CA GLN A 505 4.26 37.37 32.62
C GLN A 505 4.75 36.12 33.36
N LEU A 506 4.74 34.97 32.69
CA LEU A 506 5.26 33.72 33.23
C LEU A 506 6.79 33.57 33.13
N LYS A 507 7.50 34.60 32.61
CA LYS A 507 8.94 34.56 32.33
C LYS A 507 9.36 33.37 31.47
N LEU A 508 8.51 32.97 30.51
CA LEU A 508 8.81 31.90 29.56
C LEU A 508 9.58 32.42 28.33
N LEU A 509 9.58 33.74 28.11
CA LEU A 509 10.26 34.42 27.00
C LEU A 509 11.71 34.88 27.29
N PRO A 510 12.16 35.18 28.53
CA PRO A 510 13.55 35.60 28.78
C PRO A 510 14.58 34.45 28.83
N SER A 511 14.19 33.20 28.57
CA SER A 511 15.07 32.03 28.65
C SER A 511 15.04 31.16 27.38
N LEU A 512 14.89 31.79 26.22
CA LEU A 512 15.07 31.16 24.90
C LEU A 512 16.41 31.59 24.30
#